data_AF-A0A7J5E6Q6-F1
#
_entry.id   AF-A0A7J5E6Q6-F1
#
_cell.length_a   1.000
_cell.length_b   1.000
_cell.length_c   1.000
_cell.angle_alpha   90.00
_cell.angle_beta   90.00
_cell.angle_gamma   90.00
#
_symmetry.space_group_name_H-M   'P 1'
#
loop_
_entity.id
_entity.type
_entity.pdbx_description
1 polymer ?
#
loop_
_entity_poly.entity_id
_entity_poly.type
_entity_poly.pdbx_seq_one_letter_code
_entity_poly.pdbx_strand_id
1 'polypeptide(L)'
;MKKIIFLLLILPAVTFSQELAAKVMVSYEQLDNASKERLVNFQQDVENYLNSARYTDQAWEGERIPCQFTIFFTGSSQEVNYSAQVVVSSQRPIYNSQSSSLMMRVQDKNWQFKYERNQALYFNQSTFDPLTSFLDYYA
;
A
#
# COMPACT_ATOMS: atom_id res chain seq x y z
N MET A 1 41.59 12.78 12.97
CA MET A 1 40.46 12.96 12.02
C MET A 1 39.97 11.62 11.43
N LYS A 2 40.82 10.79 10.78
CA LYS A 2 40.40 9.47 10.23
C LYS A 2 39.75 8.52 11.25
N LYS A 3 40.24 8.48 12.50
CA LYS A 3 39.69 7.61 13.57
C LYS A 3 38.29 8.03 14.06
N ILE A 4 37.93 9.31 13.95
CA ILE A 4 36.61 9.84 14.36
C ILE A 4 35.56 9.51 13.29
N ILE A 5 35.93 9.60 12.01
CA ILE A 5 35.08 9.21 10.87
C ILE A 5 34.74 7.72 10.97
N PHE A 6 35.72 6.88 11.35
CA PHE A 6 35.51 5.44 11.55
C PHE A 6 34.57 5.13 12.72
N LEU A 7 34.60 5.93 13.80
CA LEU A 7 33.72 5.77 14.96
C LEU A 7 32.26 6.13 14.64
N LEU A 8 32.04 7.13 13.77
CA LEU A 8 30.69 7.55 13.37
C LEU A 8 29.97 6.50 12.51
N LEU A 9 30.72 5.64 11.81
CA LEU A 9 30.20 4.62 10.90
C LEU A 9 29.67 3.37 11.63
N ILE A 10 29.94 3.24 12.94
CA ILE A 10 29.62 2.05 13.76
C ILE A 10 28.39 2.32 14.65
N LEU A 11 27.83 3.54 14.63
CA LEU A 11 26.61 3.83 15.38
C LEU A 11 25.43 3.08 14.74
N PRO A 12 24.77 2.14 15.46
CA PRO A 12 23.57 1.49 14.95
C PRO A 12 22.48 2.55 14.78
N ALA A 13 21.97 2.68 13.56
CA ALA A 13 20.75 3.43 13.32
C ALA A 13 19.61 2.68 14.02
N VAL A 14 19.13 3.20 15.14
CA VAL A 14 17.88 2.75 15.74
C VAL A 14 16.74 3.09 14.79
N THR A 15 16.35 2.12 13.97
CA THR A 15 15.17 2.23 13.12
C THR A 15 13.97 1.83 13.94
N PHE A 16 13.09 2.80 14.23
CA PHE A 16 11.75 2.47 14.70
C PHE A 16 10.99 1.91 13.51
N SER A 17 10.52 0.67 13.62
CA SER A 17 9.47 0.21 12.72
C SER A 17 8.26 1.12 12.87
N GLN A 18 7.43 1.26 11.84
CA GLN A 18 6.22 2.06 11.89
C GLN A 18 5.13 1.26 11.17
N GLU A 19 3.93 1.22 11.74
CA GLU A 19 2.78 0.60 11.10
C GLU A 19 2.06 1.60 10.20
N LEU A 20 1.33 1.10 9.21
CA LEU A 20 0.61 1.91 8.25
C LEU A 20 -0.81 2.21 8.73
N ALA A 21 -1.32 3.37 8.33
CA ALA A 21 -2.74 3.68 8.31
C ALA A 21 -3.13 3.96 6.86
N ALA A 22 -3.44 2.89 6.14
CA ALA A 22 -3.76 2.93 4.73
C ALA A 22 -5.24 3.26 4.52
N LYS A 23 -5.51 4.18 3.61
CA LYS A 23 -6.83 4.44 3.06
C LYS A 23 -6.83 4.08 1.58
N VAL A 24 -7.87 3.42 1.11
CA VAL A 24 -7.98 2.99 -0.29
C VAL A 24 -9.14 3.70 -0.96
N MET A 25 -8.87 4.29 -2.13
CA MET A 25 -9.87 4.89 -3.00
C MET A 25 -9.79 4.21 -4.35
N VAL A 26 -10.93 3.82 -4.90
CA VAL A 26 -10.99 3.07 -6.15
C VAL A 26 -11.90 3.75 -7.14
N SER A 27 -11.40 3.95 -8.36
CA SER A 27 -12.19 4.37 -9.51
C SER A 27 -12.39 3.21 -10.47
N TYR A 28 -13.66 2.93 -10.79
CA TYR A 28 -14.07 1.88 -11.72
C TYR A 28 -14.58 2.45 -13.05
N GLU A 29 -14.33 3.73 -13.35
CA GLU A 29 -14.95 4.43 -14.48
C GLU A 29 -14.76 3.73 -15.84
N GLN A 30 -13.59 3.12 -16.06
CA GLN A 30 -13.25 2.46 -17.33
C GLN A 30 -13.71 1.00 -17.41
N LEU A 31 -14.43 0.49 -16.41
CA LEU A 31 -14.97 -0.86 -16.40
C LEU A 31 -16.44 -0.92 -16.82
N ASP A 32 -16.84 -2.06 -17.40
CA ASP A 32 -18.23 -2.40 -17.64
C ASP A 32 -18.98 -2.71 -16.33
N ASN A 33 -20.32 -2.74 -16.40
CA ASN A 33 -21.15 -2.95 -15.21
C ASN A 33 -20.93 -4.35 -14.61
N ALA A 34 -20.76 -5.37 -15.45
CA ALA A 34 -20.53 -6.74 -14.99
C ALA A 34 -19.22 -6.87 -14.19
N SER A 35 -18.14 -6.22 -14.63
CA SER A 35 -16.86 -6.21 -13.91
C SER A 35 -16.93 -5.42 -12.61
N LYS A 36 -17.67 -4.29 -12.60
CA LYS A 36 -17.92 -3.51 -11.37
C LYS A 36 -18.63 -4.35 -10.29
N GLU A 37 -19.63 -5.14 -10.67
CA GLU A 37 -20.36 -6.02 -9.73
C GLU A 37 -19.46 -7.07 -9.09
N ARG A 38 -18.42 -7.55 -9.80
CA ARG A 38 -17.44 -8.48 -9.25
C ARG A 38 -16.45 -7.82 -8.28
N LEU A 39 -16.26 -6.51 -8.37
CA LEU A 39 -15.30 -5.73 -7.57
C LEU A 39 -15.93 -5.00 -6.37
N VAL A 40 -17.20 -5.24 -6.04
CA VAL A 40 -17.92 -4.50 -4.98
C VAL A 40 -17.16 -4.45 -3.64
N ASN A 41 -16.47 -5.53 -3.27
CA ASN A 41 -15.72 -5.62 -2.01
C ASN A 41 -14.23 -5.29 -2.16
N PHE A 42 -13.73 -5.09 -3.38
CA PHE A 42 -12.31 -4.93 -3.66
C PHE A 42 -11.66 -3.81 -2.83
N GLN A 43 -12.28 -2.64 -2.76
CA GLN A 43 -11.75 -1.52 -1.98
C GLN A 43 -11.58 -1.89 -0.49
N GLN A 44 -12.61 -2.52 0.10
CA GLN A 44 -12.59 -2.89 1.51
C GLN A 44 -11.59 -4.02 1.77
N ASP A 45 -11.51 -5.00 0.87
CA ASP A 45 -10.59 -6.13 0.98
C ASP A 45 -9.13 -5.65 0.96
N VAL A 46 -8.80 -4.74 0.03
CA VAL A 46 -7.45 -4.16 -0.07
C VAL A 46 -7.13 -3.27 1.13
N GLU A 47 -8.08 -2.46 1.60
CA GLU A 47 -7.88 -1.62 2.79
C GLU A 47 -7.67 -2.47 4.05
N ASN A 48 -8.46 -3.53 4.21
CA ASN A 48 -8.30 -4.49 5.31
C ASN A 48 -6.94 -5.20 5.22
N TYR A 49 -6.55 -5.65 4.03
CA TYR A 49 -5.25 -6.30 3.80
C TYR A 49 -4.09 -5.40 4.25
N LEU A 50 -4.02 -4.18 3.72
CA LEU A 50 -2.94 -3.22 4.02
C LEU A 50 -2.85 -2.86 5.51
N ASN A 51 -3.99 -2.75 6.20
CA ASN A 51 -4.04 -2.37 7.62
C ASN A 51 -3.96 -3.55 8.59
N SER A 52 -4.15 -4.79 8.13
CA SER A 52 -4.03 -6.01 8.93
C SER A 52 -2.68 -6.70 8.80
N ALA A 53 -1.92 -6.39 7.74
CA ALA A 53 -0.54 -6.78 7.61
C ALA A 53 0.27 -6.25 8.81
N ARG A 54 0.83 -7.17 9.59
CA ARG A 54 1.75 -6.84 10.69
C ARG A 54 3.17 -6.88 10.15
N TYR A 55 3.82 -5.73 10.10
CA TYR A 55 5.22 -5.62 9.71
C TYR A 55 6.18 -5.87 10.87
N THR A 56 5.63 -6.05 12.09
CA THR A 56 6.37 -6.33 13.31
C THR A 56 5.72 -7.40 14.18
N ASP A 57 6.55 -8.14 14.91
CA ASP A 57 6.10 -9.13 15.89
C ASP A 57 5.56 -8.50 17.19
N GLN A 58 5.70 -7.19 17.37
CA GLN A 58 5.26 -6.45 18.56
C GLN A 58 3.90 -5.78 18.34
N ALA A 59 3.20 -5.46 19.44
CA ALA A 59 2.01 -4.63 19.38
C ALA A 59 2.45 -3.16 19.19
N TRP A 60 1.95 -2.50 18.15
CA TRP A 60 2.32 -1.12 17.85
C TRP A 60 1.46 -0.11 18.62
N GLU A 61 2.11 0.71 19.44
CA GLU A 61 1.45 1.75 20.26
C GLU A 61 1.74 3.18 19.75
N GLY A 62 2.55 3.34 18.69
CA GLY A 62 2.97 4.64 18.15
C GLY A 62 2.03 5.24 17.10
N GLU A 63 2.39 6.42 16.58
CA GLU A 63 1.70 7.01 15.42
C GLU A 63 1.87 6.12 14.19
N ARG A 64 0.77 5.79 13.53
CA ARG A 64 0.77 5.12 12.24
C ARG A 64 1.02 6.12 11.11
N ILE A 65 1.70 5.68 10.06
CA ILE A 65 1.97 6.52 8.89
C ILE A 65 0.70 6.63 8.05
N PRO A 66 0.12 7.84 7.85
CA PRO A 66 -1.01 8.00 6.96
C PRO A 66 -0.54 7.77 5.51
N CYS A 67 -1.19 6.84 4.83
CA CYS A 67 -0.99 6.62 3.40
C CYS A 67 -2.32 6.43 2.67
N GLN A 68 -2.33 6.82 1.41
CA GLN A 68 -3.49 6.75 0.52
C GLN A 68 -3.09 6.03 -0.74
N PHE A 69 -3.79 4.93 -1.02
CA PHE A 69 -3.74 4.21 -2.28
C PHE A 69 -4.93 4.65 -3.11
N THR A 70 -4.67 5.22 -4.28
CA THR A 70 -5.72 5.58 -5.24
C THR A 70 -5.57 4.68 -6.46
N ILE A 71 -6.51 3.77 -6.64
CA ILE A 71 -6.49 2.74 -7.68
C ILE A 71 -7.46 3.17 -8.77
N PHE A 72 -7.00 3.26 -10.01
CA PHE A 72 -7.85 3.51 -11.16
C PHE A 72 -7.81 2.29 -12.07
N PHE A 73 -8.93 1.59 -12.19
CA PHE A 73 -9.05 0.49 -13.13
C PHE A 73 -8.99 1.03 -14.55
N THR A 74 -8.13 0.42 -15.38
CA THR A 74 -7.92 0.78 -16.78
C THR A 74 -8.52 -0.23 -17.75
N GLY A 75 -8.87 -1.43 -17.26
CA GLY A 75 -9.56 -2.44 -18.05
C GLY A 75 -9.78 -3.74 -17.29
N SER A 76 -10.63 -4.59 -17.86
CA SER A 76 -10.82 -5.98 -17.43
C SER A 76 -10.69 -6.90 -18.64
N SER A 77 -10.19 -8.10 -18.41
CA SER A 77 -10.14 -9.17 -19.42
C SER A 77 -10.46 -10.50 -18.75
N GLN A 78 -10.96 -11.47 -19.51
CA GLN A 78 -11.17 -12.86 -19.05
C GLN A 78 -11.75 -12.93 -17.62
N GLU A 79 -13.00 -12.47 -17.43
CA GLU A 79 -13.82 -12.39 -16.18
C GLU A 79 -13.17 -11.88 -14.87
N VAL A 80 -11.99 -12.38 -14.49
CA VAL A 80 -11.28 -12.15 -13.22
C VAL A 80 -9.95 -11.41 -13.38
N ASN A 81 -9.50 -11.08 -14.60
CA ASN A 81 -8.25 -10.33 -14.79
C ASN A 81 -8.53 -8.84 -14.92
N TYR A 82 -7.72 -8.03 -14.25
CA TYR A 82 -7.86 -6.59 -14.24
C TYR A 82 -6.54 -5.91 -14.54
N SER A 83 -6.63 -4.73 -15.13
CA SER A 83 -5.52 -3.79 -15.29
C SER A 83 -5.89 -2.51 -14.57
N ALA A 84 -4.91 -1.93 -13.88
CA ALA A 84 -5.09 -0.70 -13.14
C ALA A 84 -3.80 0.11 -13.09
N GLN A 85 -3.94 1.39 -12.77
CA GLN A 85 -2.86 2.27 -12.35
C GLN A 85 -3.08 2.65 -10.88
N VAL A 86 -2.00 2.82 -10.13
CA VAL A 86 -2.06 3.15 -8.71
C VAL A 86 -1.25 4.41 -8.44
N VAL A 87 -1.83 5.31 -7.65
CA VAL A 87 -1.11 6.43 -7.05
C VAL A 87 -1.05 6.20 -5.55
N VAL A 88 0.16 6.02 -5.04
CA VAL A 88 0.45 5.88 -3.62
C VAL A 88 0.95 7.22 -3.11
N SER A 89 0.38 7.71 -2.02
CA SER A 89 0.83 8.95 -1.39
C SER A 89 0.83 8.85 0.12
N SER A 90 1.81 9.48 0.76
CA SER A 90 1.89 9.60 2.21
C SER A 90 2.13 11.05 2.60
N GLN A 91 1.48 11.48 3.67
CA GLN A 91 1.57 12.83 4.19
C GLN A 91 1.67 12.80 5.72
N ARG A 92 2.41 13.75 6.30
CA ARG A 92 2.47 13.94 7.76
C ARG A 92 2.07 15.35 8.14
N PRO A 93 1.32 15.54 9.24
CA PRO A 93 0.96 16.86 9.73
C PRO A 93 2.23 17.63 10.12
N ILE A 94 2.26 18.92 9.80
CA ILE A 94 3.34 19.81 10.23
C ILE A 94 3.06 20.20 11.68
N TYR A 95 4.07 20.10 12.55
CA TYR A 95 3.94 20.44 13.96
C TYR A 95 3.38 21.86 14.14
N ASN A 96 2.35 22.00 15.00
CA ASN A 96 1.62 23.25 15.24
C ASN A 96 1.02 23.90 13.98
N SER A 97 0.61 23.11 13.00
CA SER A 97 -0.06 23.60 11.79
C SER A 97 -1.23 22.72 11.39
N GLN A 98 -2.22 23.31 10.75
CA GLN A 98 -3.32 22.59 10.08
C GLN A 98 -2.89 21.98 8.74
N SER A 99 -1.68 22.28 8.27
CA SER A 99 -1.15 21.79 7.00
C SER A 99 -0.40 20.47 7.18
N SER A 100 -0.42 19.64 6.14
CA SER A 100 0.41 18.43 6.06
C SER A 100 1.49 18.59 4.99
N SER A 101 2.65 17.97 5.22
CA SER A 101 3.72 17.86 4.23
C SER A 101 3.62 16.52 3.51
N LEU A 102 3.80 16.55 2.18
CA LEU A 102 3.93 15.33 1.38
C LEU A 102 5.27 14.65 1.70
N MET A 103 5.23 13.39 2.08
CA MET A 103 6.43 12.58 2.35
C MET A 103 6.82 11.79 1.11
N MET A 104 5.83 11.21 0.43
CA MET A 104 6.03 10.39 -0.75
C MET A 104 4.82 10.49 -1.67
N ARG A 105 5.07 10.50 -2.98
CA ARG A 105 4.05 10.27 -4.02
C ARG A 105 4.66 9.49 -5.16
N VAL A 106 4.11 8.31 -5.43
CA VAL A 106 4.54 7.44 -6.52
C VAL A 106 3.33 7.09 -7.37
N GLN A 107 3.53 7.05 -8.68
CA GLN A 107 2.53 6.57 -9.63
C GLN A 107 3.09 5.35 -10.35
N ASP A 108 2.41 4.22 -10.22
CA ASP A 108 2.61 3.05 -11.07
C ASP A 108 1.47 2.97 -12.08
N LYS A 109 1.81 2.79 -13.35
CA LYS A 109 0.86 2.78 -14.46
C LYS A 109 0.47 1.37 -14.90
N ASN A 110 1.24 0.36 -14.49
CA ASN A 110 1.17 -0.97 -15.07
C ASN A 110 0.97 -2.02 -13.99
N TRP A 111 -0.23 -2.05 -13.40
CA TRP A 111 -0.61 -3.10 -12.48
C TRP A 111 -1.61 -4.05 -13.13
N GLN A 112 -1.26 -5.33 -13.21
CA GLN A 112 -2.11 -6.39 -13.75
C GLN A 112 -2.22 -7.51 -12.73
N PHE A 113 -3.44 -7.92 -12.43
CA PHE A 113 -3.70 -8.91 -11.39
C PHE A 113 -5.01 -9.65 -11.63
N LYS A 114 -5.19 -10.73 -10.88
CA LYS A 114 -6.45 -11.46 -10.81
C LYS A 114 -7.17 -11.13 -9.51
N TYR A 115 -8.47 -10.94 -9.58
CA TYR A 115 -9.31 -10.79 -8.40
C TYR A 115 -10.63 -11.52 -8.56
N GLU A 116 -10.95 -12.36 -7.59
CA GLU A 116 -12.24 -12.99 -7.45
C GLU A 116 -13.02 -12.39 -6.29
N ARG A 117 -14.34 -12.30 -6.46
CA ARG A 117 -15.20 -11.72 -5.44
C ARG A 117 -15.11 -12.53 -4.15
N ASN A 118 -14.90 -11.83 -3.03
CA ASN A 118 -14.74 -12.42 -1.70
C ASN A 118 -13.51 -13.32 -1.56
N GLN A 119 -12.51 -13.18 -2.42
CA GLN A 119 -11.25 -13.87 -2.19
C GLN A 119 -10.58 -13.31 -0.92
N ALA A 120 -10.04 -14.20 -0.10
CA ALA A 120 -9.24 -13.79 1.05
C ALA A 120 -7.86 -13.34 0.57
N LEU A 121 -7.46 -12.14 0.96
CA LEU A 121 -6.10 -11.64 0.74
C LEU A 121 -5.25 -11.98 1.96
N TYR A 122 -4.15 -12.69 1.76
CA TYR A 122 -3.20 -13.03 2.82
C TYR A 122 -1.77 -12.90 2.30
N PHE A 123 -0.89 -12.46 3.18
CA PHE A 123 0.52 -12.32 2.88
C PHE A 123 1.16 -13.71 2.74
N ASN A 124 1.96 -13.90 1.69
CA ASN A 124 2.74 -15.11 1.50
C ASN A 124 4.15 -14.77 1.01
N GLN A 125 5.14 -14.90 1.90
CA GLN A 125 6.54 -14.61 1.59
C GLN A 125 7.17 -15.59 0.59
N SER A 126 6.59 -16.79 0.43
CA SER A 126 7.15 -17.85 -0.43
C SER A 126 6.61 -17.80 -1.86
N THR A 127 5.50 -17.09 -2.09
CA THR A 127 4.80 -17.10 -3.37
C THR A 127 4.53 -15.67 -3.82
N PHE A 128 5.00 -15.34 -5.03
CA PHE A 128 4.62 -14.10 -5.67
C PHE A 128 3.17 -14.16 -6.15
N ASP A 129 2.35 -13.21 -5.69
CA ASP A 129 1.00 -12.98 -6.17
C ASP A 129 0.88 -11.54 -6.71
N PRO A 130 0.45 -11.32 -7.96
CA PRO A 130 0.43 -9.99 -8.56
C PRO A 130 -0.42 -8.95 -7.84
N LEU A 131 -1.43 -9.36 -7.06
CA LEU A 131 -2.26 -8.46 -6.27
C LEU A 131 -1.59 -8.16 -4.93
N THR A 132 -1.32 -9.16 -4.12
CA THR A 132 -0.79 -8.94 -2.76
C THR A 132 0.66 -8.51 -2.77
N SER A 133 1.53 -9.12 -3.59
CA SER A 133 2.95 -8.73 -3.65
C SER A 133 3.15 -7.31 -4.18
N PHE A 134 2.25 -6.80 -5.04
CA PHE A 134 2.28 -5.40 -5.47
C PHE A 134 1.92 -4.46 -4.30
N LEU A 135 0.88 -4.80 -3.54
CA LEU A 135 0.48 -4.04 -2.37
C LEU A 135 1.61 -4.03 -1.32
N ASP A 136 2.23 -5.18 -1.05
CA ASP A 136 3.34 -5.33 -0.11
C ASP A 136 4.59 -4.54 -0.52
N TYR A 137 4.82 -4.36 -1.82
CA TYR A 137 5.95 -3.57 -2.31
C TYR A 137 5.81 -2.07 -1.99
N TYR A 138 4.57 -1.57 -1.92
CA TYR A 138 4.27 -0.15 -1.67
C TYR A 138 3.80 0.16 -0.25
N ALA A 139 3.51 -0.87 0.54
CA ALA A 139 3.14 -0.78 1.94
C ALA A 139 4.42 -0.66 2.80
#